data_AF-A0A0K9NKU8-F1
#
_entry.id   AF-A0A0K9NKU8-F1
#
_cell.length_a   1.000
_cell.length_b   1.000
_cell.length_c   1.000
_cell.angle_alpha   90.00
_cell.angle_beta   90.00
_cell.angle_gamma   90.00
#
_symmetry.space_group_name_H-M   'P 1'
#
loop_
_entity.id
_entity.type
_entity.pdbx_description
1 polymer ?
#
loop_
_entity_poly.entity_id
_entity_poly.type
_entity_poly.pdbx_seq_one_letter_code
_entity_poly.pdbx_strand_id
1 'polypeptide(L)'
;MEDPELEAIRNRRMQELMAQHGGGNQQQNAEQQSAQENAKIEAEERRQMMLNQILSSESRERLARIALVKPEKAKGVEDIVIRSAQMGQITEKVSEERLISLIEQINTQTTKQTKVTIQRRRSVLDDDY
;
A
#
# COMPACT_ATOMS: atom_id res chain seq x y z
N MET A 1 15.67 -28.79 -21.37
CA MET A 1 14.90 -27.96 -20.44
C MET A 1 15.38 -28.36 -19.06
N GLU A 2 16.29 -27.57 -18.49
CA GLU A 2 16.77 -27.81 -17.13
C GLU A 2 15.70 -27.33 -16.14
N ASP A 3 15.37 -28.19 -15.18
CA ASP A 3 14.21 -28.09 -14.31
C ASP A 3 14.40 -26.96 -13.27
N PRO A 4 13.52 -25.95 -13.21
CA PRO A 4 13.65 -24.79 -12.32
C PRO A 4 13.66 -25.17 -10.82
N GLU A 5 13.14 -26.35 -10.48
CA GLU A 5 13.21 -26.93 -9.13
C GLU A 5 14.64 -27.34 -8.75
N LEU A 6 15.45 -27.81 -9.70
CA LEU A 6 16.85 -28.21 -9.46
C LEU A 6 17.74 -27.00 -9.19
N GLU A 7 17.49 -25.88 -9.88
CA GLU A 7 18.18 -24.61 -9.61
C GLU A 7 17.79 -24.03 -8.24
N ALA A 8 16.51 -24.10 -7.88
CA ALA A 8 16.04 -23.67 -6.56
C ALA A 8 16.66 -24.49 -5.42
N ILE A 9 16.78 -25.81 -5.57
CA ILE A 9 17.42 -26.70 -4.58
C ILE A 9 18.92 -26.41 -4.49
N ARG A 10 19.61 -26.18 -5.61
CA ARG A 10 21.04 -25.84 -5.65
C ARG A 10 21.32 -24.51 -4.95
N ASN A 11 20.53 -23.48 -5.22
CA ASN A 11 20.65 -22.18 -4.56
C ASN A 11 20.42 -22.29 -3.05
N ARG A 12 19.39 -23.04 -2.63
CA ARG A 12 19.09 -23.25 -1.20
C ARG A 12 20.22 -23.97 -0.47
N ARG A 13 20.80 -25.03 -1.08
CA ARG A 13 21.92 -25.79 -0.51
C ARG A 13 23.20 -24.94 -0.41
N MET A 14 23.42 -24.07 -1.39
CA MET A 14 24.58 -23.17 -1.42
C MET A 14 24.47 -22.06 -0.36
N GLN A 15 23.28 -21.49 -0.19
CA GLN A 15 23.01 -20.47 0.81
C GLN A 15 23.19 -21.00 2.25
N GLU A 16 22.75 -22.25 2.51
CA GLU A 16 22.93 -22.92 3.80
C GLU A 16 24.41 -23.19 4.12
N LEU A 17 25.21 -23.53 3.10
CA LEU A 17 26.65 -23.77 3.24
C LEU A 17 27.44 -22.45 3.44
N MET A 18 27.01 -21.37 2.79
CA MET A 18 27.58 -20.03 2.97
C MET A 18 27.26 -19.45 4.36
N ALA A 19 26.04 -19.71 4.87
CA ALA A 19 25.63 -19.35 6.22
C ALA A 19 26.44 -20.07 7.32
N GLN A 20 26.97 -21.26 7.03
CA GLN A 20 27.75 -22.05 8.00
C GLN A 20 29.25 -21.67 8.04
N HIS A 21 29.78 -20.96 7.03
CA HIS A 21 31.22 -20.73 6.87
C HIS A 21 31.70 -19.26 6.99
N GLY A 22 30.84 -18.26 7.21
CA GLY A 22 31.30 -16.86 7.25
C GLY A 22 30.43 -15.90 8.08
N GLY A 23 31.01 -15.36 9.17
CA GLY A 23 30.71 -14.03 9.72
C GLY A 23 29.24 -13.57 9.76
N GLY A 24 28.39 -14.31 10.47
CA GLY A 24 26.92 -14.21 10.40
C GLY A 24 26.24 -13.00 11.05
N ASN A 25 26.59 -11.75 10.75
CA ASN A 25 25.79 -10.62 11.24
C ASN A 25 25.59 -9.42 10.30
N GLN A 26 26.42 -9.22 9.27
CA GLN A 26 26.21 -8.11 8.31
C GLN A 26 25.54 -8.53 6.99
N GLN A 27 25.78 -9.75 6.52
CA GLN A 27 25.28 -10.19 5.21
C GLN A 27 23.82 -10.66 5.22
N GLN A 28 23.35 -11.24 6.33
CA GLN A 28 21.93 -11.57 6.53
C GLN A 28 21.03 -10.33 6.54
N ASN A 29 21.53 -9.18 7.03
CA ASN A 29 20.76 -7.94 7.06
C ASN A 29 20.55 -7.40 5.63
N ALA A 30 21.58 -7.41 4.79
CA ALA A 30 21.52 -6.94 3.41
C ALA A 30 20.57 -7.79 2.51
N GLU A 31 20.59 -9.11 2.69
CA GLU A 31 19.73 -10.02 1.91
C GLU A 31 18.26 -9.90 2.33
N GLN A 32 18.01 -9.69 3.63
CA GLN A 32 16.67 -9.45 4.17
C GLN A 32 16.13 -8.06 3.77
N GLN A 33 17.00 -7.04 3.69
CA GLN A 33 16.66 -5.71 3.19
C GLN A 33 16.31 -5.74 1.69
N SER A 34 17.09 -6.47 0.89
CA SER A 34 16.87 -6.62 -0.54
C SER A 34 15.58 -7.40 -0.83
N ALA A 35 15.27 -8.45 -0.06
CA ALA A 35 14.00 -9.16 -0.16
C ALA A 35 12.80 -8.25 0.19
N GLN A 36 12.96 -7.38 1.20
CA GLN A 36 11.90 -6.46 1.60
C GLN A 36 11.70 -5.32 0.59
N GLU A 37 12.75 -4.86 -0.06
CA GLU A 37 12.70 -3.88 -1.14
C GLU A 37 12.02 -4.45 -2.39
N ASN A 38 12.41 -5.66 -2.81
CA ASN A 38 11.75 -6.36 -3.92
C ASN A 38 10.24 -6.54 -3.67
N ALA A 39 9.86 -6.99 -2.47
CA ALA A 39 8.44 -7.14 -2.12
C ALA A 39 7.66 -5.81 -2.14
N LYS A 40 8.30 -4.69 -1.79
CA LYS A 40 7.69 -3.36 -1.89
C LYS A 40 7.52 -2.92 -3.33
N ILE A 41 8.54 -3.12 -4.17
CA ILE A 41 8.50 -2.80 -5.60
C ILE A 41 7.36 -3.60 -6.26
N GLU A 42 7.29 -4.90 -6.05
CA GLU A 42 6.22 -5.75 -6.60
C GLU A 42 4.83 -5.33 -6.12
N ALA A 43 4.69 -4.91 -4.86
CA ALA A 43 3.42 -4.40 -4.35
C ALA A 43 3.03 -3.07 -5.00
N GLU A 44 4.00 -2.20 -5.27
CA GLU A 44 3.78 -0.90 -5.89
C GLU A 44 3.48 -1.03 -7.39
N GLU A 45 4.19 -1.92 -8.09
CA GLU A 45 3.91 -2.26 -9.49
C GLU A 45 2.51 -2.85 -9.66
N ARG A 46 2.09 -3.77 -8.79
CA ARG A 46 0.71 -4.30 -8.81
C ARG A 46 -0.32 -3.21 -8.58
N ARG A 47 -0.07 -2.29 -7.63
CA ARG A 47 -0.95 -1.13 -7.41
C ARG A 47 -1.01 -0.24 -8.66
N GLN A 48 0.13 0.06 -9.27
CA GLN A 48 0.21 0.87 -10.49
C GLN A 48 -0.52 0.21 -11.67
N MET A 49 -0.39 -1.10 -11.84
CA MET A 49 -1.10 -1.86 -12.87
C MET A 49 -2.63 -1.78 -12.67
N MET A 50 -3.11 -1.98 -11.44
CA MET A 50 -4.54 -1.82 -11.13
C MET A 50 -5.02 -0.39 -11.43
N LEU A 51 -4.30 0.62 -10.95
CA LEU A 51 -4.64 2.01 -11.20
C LEU A 51 -4.66 2.34 -12.69
N ASN A 52 -3.76 1.77 -13.50
CA ASN A 52 -3.76 1.94 -14.96
C ASN A 52 -4.98 1.31 -15.65
N GLN A 53 -5.53 0.22 -15.10
CA GLN A 53 -6.76 -0.39 -15.63
C GLN A 53 -8.01 0.42 -15.23
N ILE A 54 -8.02 0.96 -14.02
CA ILE A 54 -9.18 1.63 -13.42
C ILE A 54 -9.26 3.11 -13.81
N LEU A 55 -8.13 3.80 -13.99
CA LEU A 55 -8.09 5.24 -14.29
C LEU A 55 -8.00 5.51 -15.79
N SER A 56 -8.66 6.57 -16.25
CA SER A 56 -8.43 7.13 -17.59
C SER A 56 -7.04 7.80 -17.71
N SER A 57 -6.57 8.05 -18.93
CA SER A 57 -5.30 8.77 -19.15
C SER A 57 -5.32 10.18 -18.53
N GLU A 58 -6.39 10.96 -18.74
CA GLU A 58 -6.54 12.29 -18.14
C GLU A 58 -6.55 12.23 -16.61
N SER A 59 -7.25 11.25 -16.02
CA SER A 59 -7.28 11.05 -14.57
C SER A 59 -5.90 10.80 -13.99
N ARG A 60 -5.06 10.02 -14.68
CA ARG A 60 -3.68 9.75 -14.24
C ARG A 60 -2.82 11.00 -14.28
N GLU A 61 -2.91 11.78 -15.35
CA GLU A 61 -2.20 13.07 -15.46
C GLU A 61 -2.63 14.05 -14.36
N ARG A 62 -3.93 14.09 -14.06
CA ARG A 62 -4.46 14.91 -12.97
C ARG A 62 -3.94 14.45 -11.61
N LEU A 63 -3.99 13.15 -11.34
CA LEU A 63 -3.48 12.55 -10.10
C LEU A 63 -1.98 12.83 -9.94
N ALA A 64 -1.18 12.71 -11.01
CA ALA A 64 0.24 13.01 -11.02
C ALA A 64 0.51 14.50 -10.70
N ARG A 65 -0.23 15.44 -11.32
CA ARG A 65 -0.14 16.87 -10.98
C ARG A 65 -0.49 17.15 -9.52
N ILE A 66 -1.48 16.45 -8.97
CA ILE A 66 -1.85 16.59 -7.57
C ILE A 66 -0.77 16.01 -6.66
N ALA A 67 -0.17 14.87 -7.01
CA ALA A 67 0.91 14.27 -6.24
C ALA A 67 2.12 15.21 -6.10
N LEU A 68 2.40 16.03 -7.12
CA LEU A 68 3.46 17.05 -7.07
C LEU A 68 3.20 18.13 -6.01
N VAL A 69 1.94 18.53 -5.81
CA VAL A 69 1.60 19.60 -4.86
C VAL A 69 1.21 19.08 -3.49
N LYS A 70 0.57 17.91 -3.42
CA LYS A 70 0.00 17.29 -2.20
C LYS A 70 0.00 15.76 -2.35
N PRO A 71 1.13 15.08 -2.10
CA PRO A 71 1.24 13.63 -2.24
C PRO A 71 0.32 12.85 -1.29
N GLU A 72 0.06 13.41 -0.10
CA GLU A 72 -0.87 12.85 0.89
C GLU A 72 -2.30 12.68 0.34
N LYS A 73 -2.78 13.65 -0.44
CA LYS A 73 -4.12 13.61 -1.04
C LYS A 73 -4.17 12.63 -2.20
N ALA A 74 -3.12 12.59 -3.03
CA ALA A 74 -3.02 11.62 -4.12
C ALA A 74 -3.09 10.19 -3.59
N LYS A 75 -2.31 9.86 -2.55
CA LYS A 75 -2.35 8.52 -1.93
C LYS A 75 -3.72 8.16 -1.36
N GLY A 76 -4.41 9.10 -0.70
CA GLY A 76 -5.75 8.85 -0.18
C GLY A 76 -6.77 8.51 -1.29
N VAL A 77 -6.62 9.16 -2.44
CA VAL A 77 -7.48 8.89 -3.61
C VAL A 77 -7.14 7.55 -4.25
N GLU A 78 -5.86 7.23 -4.42
CA GLU A 78 -5.41 5.93 -4.92
C GLU A 78 -5.96 4.78 -4.08
N ASP A 79 -5.88 4.89 -2.74
CA ASP A 79 -6.37 3.87 -1.82
C ASP A 79 -7.88 3.64 -1.94
N ILE A 80 -8.66 4.73 -2.04
CA ILE A 80 -10.11 4.66 -2.24
C ILE A 80 -10.44 4.02 -3.60
N VAL A 81 -9.74 4.41 -4.66
CA VAL A 81 -9.97 3.86 -6.00
C VAL A 81 -9.66 2.36 -6.03
N ILE A 82 -8.53 1.94 -5.45
CA ILE A 82 -8.15 0.52 -5.35
C ILE A 82 -9.20 -0.25 -4.54
N ARG A 83 -9.59 0.27 -3.37
CA ARG A 83 -10.58 -0.37 -2.51
C ARG A 83 -11.94 -0.49 -3.20
N SER A 84 -12.40 0.55 -3.88
CA SER A 84 -13.66 0.53 -4.62
C SER A 84 -13.62 -0.41 -5.82
N ALA A 85 -12.47 -0.56 -6.48
CA ALA A 85 -12.29 -1.55 -7.54
C ALA A 85 -12.27 -2.98 -6.99
N GLN A 86 -11.60 -3.23 -5.86
CA GLN A 86 -11.63 -4.53 -5.17
C GLN A 86 -13.03 -4.92 -4.71
N MET A 87 -13.85 -3.95 -4.30
CA MET A 87 -15.25 -4.14 -3.95
C MET A 87 -16.17 -4.30 -5.17
N GLY A 88 -15.66 -4.15 -6.39
CA GLY A 88 -16.45 -4.22 -7.62
C GLY A 88 -17.39 -3.02 -7.85
N GLN A 89 -17.20 -1.92 -7.11
CA GLN A 89 -18.02 -0.70 -7.27
C GLN A 89 -17.59 0.15 -8.47
N ILE A 90 -16.36 -0.03 -8.94
CA ILE A 90 -15.83 0.65 -10.13
C ILE A 90 -15.66 -0.40 -11.22
N THR A 91 -16.64 -0.45 -12.12
CA THR A 91 -16.65 -1.33 -13.30
C THR A 91 -16.16 -0.63 -14.55
N GLU A 92 -16.20 0.70 -14.56
CA GLU A 92 -15.80 1.56 -15.69
C GLU A 92 -14.58 2.41 -15.33
N LYS A 93 -13.89 2.91 -16.36
CA LYS A 93 -12.74 3.78 -16.16
C LYS A 93 -13.15 5.08 -15.47
N VAL A 94 -12.46 5.41 -14.38
CA VAL A 94 -12.68 6.66 -13.64
C VAL A 94 -12.15 7.82 -14.47
N SER A 95 -13.05 8.69 -14.91
CA SER A 95 -12.76 9.96 -15.60
C SER A 95 -12.26 11.05 -14.64
N GLU A 96 -11.69 12.12 -15.19
CA GLU A 96 -11.12 13.22 -14.39
C GLU A 96 -12.17 13.83 -13.44
N GLU A 97 -13.38 14.10 -13.94
CA GLU A 97 -14.46 14.70 -13.15
C GLU A 97 -14.83 13.84 -11.93
N ARG A 98 -14.82 12.52 -12.09
CA ARG A 98 -15.10 11.59 -10.99
C ARG A 98 -13.95 11.56 -9.99
N LEU A 99 -12.71 11.63 -10.46
CA LEU A 99 -11.53 11.73 -9.60
C LEU A 99 -11.58 13.02 -8.76
N ILE A 100 -11.93 14.16 -9.37
CA ILE A 100 -12.09 15.44 -8.68
C ILE A 100 -13.15 15.34 -7.59
N SER A 101 -14.32 14.78 -7.92
CA SER A 101 -15.40 14.57 -6.94
C SER A 101 -14.94 13.73 -5.75
N LEU A 102 -14.14 12.68 -5.98
CA LEU A 102 -13.57 11.86 -4.90
C LEU A 102 -12.59 12.66 -4.03
N ILE A 103 -11.73 13.48 -4.64
CA ILE A 103 -10.79 14.35 -3.93
C ILE A 103 -11.53 15.36 -3.04
N GLU A 104 -12.58 15.98 -3.56
CA GLU A 104 -13.41 16.93 -2.79
C GLU A 104 -14.15 16.23 -1.64
N GLN A 105 -14.69 15.03 -1.88
CA GLN A 105 -15.32 14.24 -0.83
C GLN A 105 -14.32 13.86 0.27
N ILE A 106 -13.09 13.48 -0.08
CA ILE A 106 -12.03 13.22 0.91
C ILE A 106 -11.73 14.50 1.68
N ASN A 107 -11.57 15.63 0.99
CA ASN A 107 -11.25 16.88 1.66
C ASN A 107 -12.34 17.33 2.66
N THR A 108 -13.61 17.11 2.31
CA THR A 108 -14.76 17.44 3.17
C THR A 108 -14.99 16.40 4.29
N GLN A 109 -14.66 15.14 4.08
CA GLN A 109 -14.70 14.11 5.12
C GLN A 109 -13.56 14.30 6.14
N THR A 110 -12.32 14.54 5.68
CA THR A 110 -11.20 14.79 6.59
C THR A 110 -11.44 15.99 7.51
N THR A 111 -12.13 17.04 7.03
CA THR A 111 -12.49 18.20 7.86
C THR A 111 -13.63 17.93 8.85
N LYS A 112 -14.51 16.96 8.58
CA LYS A 112 -15.62 16.58 9.47
C LYS A 112 -15.27 15.49 10.50
N GLN A 113 -14.30 14.62 10.20
CA GLN A 113 -13.92 13.47 11.03
C GLN A 113 -13.08 13.84 12.27
N THR A 114 -12.59 15.07 12.42
CA THR A 114 -11.89 15.54 13.63
C THR A 114 -12.81 15.87 14.81
N LYS A 115 -14.08 15.45 14.80
CA LYS A 115 -14.97 15.52 15.97
C LYS A 115 -14.85 14.23 16.80
N VAL A 116 -13.73 14.06 17.51
CA VAL A 116 -13.58 12.98 18.50
C VAL A 116 -14.46 13.31 19.71
N THR A 117 -15.65 12.71 19.77
CA THR A 117 -16.52 12.81 20.96
C THR A 117 -16.01 11.82 22.00
N ILE A 118 -15.15 12.29 22.91
CA ILE A 118 -14.65 11.51 24.04
C ILE A 118 -15.79 11.32 25.04
N GLN A 119 -16.48 10.18 24.98
CA GLN A 119 -17.39 9.76 26.04
C GLN A 119 -16.57 9.24 27.22
N ARG A 120 -16.27 10.13 28.17
CA ARG A 120 -15.66 9.76 29.45
C ARG A 120 -16.68 8.91 30.21
N ARG A 121 -16.47 7.60 30.29
CA ARG A 121 -17.23 6.75 31.21
C ARG A 121 -16.99 7.28 32.62
N ARG A 122 -18.03 7.90 33.19
CA ARG A 122 -18.11 8.25 34.60
C ARG A 122 -17.91 6.97 35.40
N SER A 123 -16.88 6.97 36.23
CA SER A 123 -16.53 5.91 37.17
C SER A 123 -17.77 5.40 37.87
N VAL A 124 -18.08 4.12 37.65
CA VAL A 124 -19.08 3.34 38.40
C VAL A 124 -18.34 2.27 39.18
N LEU A 125 -17.41 2.67 40.03
CA LEU A 125 -16.72 1.78 40.97
C LEU A 125 -16.35 2.62 42.20
N ASP A 126 -16.64 2.03 43.37
CA ASP A 126 -16.29 2.45 44.73
C ASP A 126 -17.29 3.39 45.45
N ASP A 127 -18.36 2.78 45.98
CA ASP A 127 -18.90 3.14 47.30
C ASP A 127 -19.50 1.86 47.92
N ASP A 128 -18.62 0.92 48.27
CA ASP A 128 -18.87 -0.09 49.30
C ASP A 128 -18.17 0.42 50.57
N TYR A 129 -18.92 1.02 51.50
CA TYR A 129 -18.78 0.84 52.97
C TYR A 129 -19.86 1.58 53.77
#